data_AF-A0A4Z2HQR9-F1
#
_entry.id   AF-A0A4Z2HQR9-F1
#
_cell.length_a   1.000
_cell.length_b   1.000
_cell.length_c   1.000
_cell.angle_alpha   90.00
_cell.angle_beta   90.00
_cell.angle_gamma   90.00
#
_symmetry.space_group_name_H-M   'P 1'
#
loop_
_entity.id
_entity.type
_entity.pdbx_description
1 polymer ?
#
loop_
_entity_poly.entity_id
_entity_poly.type
_entity_poly.pdbx_seq_one_letter_code
_entity_poly.pdbx_strand_id
1 'polypeptide(L)'
;MHHRLSEHFLNRDPLCLPQIVQHVDSSDGFLSKLSLYKALALIALAQQGKPPSPKLLEVCIQELPKPELGEPRELKALRMQPAQEDVLTMSQTLDKLLVRDAVQVELIPEKKGLFLKHVEYQRYKNSVYRRYSDFDVFHEVLLQRFAYRVVPALPPKRMLKGVLTSVSDREFIEGRRRALGRFINLVARHPFFSEDELVRTFLTFSGSDVQAKLRDTSKKTGDEFMTNRLATQAKEYLPADIQAQFSASRELIRNIHNSFQKLRDRAEKMAERSKENATDLLMFGRELRCCLFVVVVTGTKAFSGTREVSD
;
A
#
# COMPACT_ATOMS: atom_id res chain seq x y z
N MET A 1 -33.10 -13.69 24.47
CA MET A 1 -34.01 -14.86 24.43
C MET A 1 -33.45 -16.05 23.63
N HIS A 2 -32.13 -16.21 23.51
CA HIS A 2 -31.52 -17.35 22.79
C HIS A 2 -31.08 -18.52 23.70
N HIS A 3 -31.10 -18.34 25.03
CA HIS A 3 -30.56 -19.33 25.96
C HIS A 3 -31.58 -20.36 26.47
N ARG A 4 -32.90 -20.13 26.28
CA ARG A 4 -33.96 -21.00 26.86
C ARG A 4 -34.50 -22.08 25.93
N LEU A 5 -34.19 -22.05 24.63
CA LEU A 5 -34.67 -23.07 23.70
C LEU A 5 -33.75 -24.30 23.61
N SER A 6 -32.49 -24.20 24.07
CA SER A 6 -31.56 -25.34 24.02
C SER A 6 -31.78 -26.38 25.13
N GLU A 7 -32.38 -25.98 26.26
CA GLU A 7 -32.48 -26.86 27.44
C GLU A 7 -33.66 -27.84 27.40
N HIS A 8 -34.69 -27.58 26.59
CA HIS A 8 -35.89 -28.43 26.56
C HIS A 8 -35.85 -29.56 25.53
N PHE A 9 -34.93 -29.53 24.54
CA PHE A 9 -34.91 -30.52 23.45
C PHE A 9 -33.93 -31.68 23.64
N LEU A 10 -33.01 -31.60 24.61
CA LEU A 10 -31.88 -32.53 24.74
C LEU A 10 -31.92 -33.44 25.98
N ASN A 11 -33.02 -33.44 26.74
CA ASN A 11 -33.09 -34.18 28.01
C ASN A 11 -33.65 -35.61 27.89
N ARG A 12 -33.45 -36.27 26.74
CA ARG A 12 -33.65 -37.72 26.61
C ARG A 12 -32.34 -38.34 26.10
N ASP A 13 -31.58 -38.85 27.06
CA ASP A 13 -30.37 -39.67 26.91
C ASP A 13 -29.10 -38.94 26.38
N PRO A 14 -28.13 -38.60 27.26
CA PRO A 14 -26.88 -37.91 26.86
C PRO A 14 -25.96 -38.75 25.95
N LEU A 15 -26.28 -40.05 25.77
CA LEU A 15 -25.54 -40.97 24.89
C LEU A 15 -26.02 -40.93 23.43
N CYS A 16 -27.10 -40.22 23.12
CA CYS A 16 -27.73 -40.28 21.79
C CYS A 16 -26.98 -39.44 20.74
N LEU A 17 -26.54 -38.23 21.10
CA LEU A 17 -25.82 -37.32 20.20
C LEU A 17 -24.52 -37.91 19.62
N PRO A 18 -23.63 -38.53 20.42
CA PRO A 18 -22.40 -39.15 19.90
C PRO A 18 -22.69 -40.31 18.91
N GLN A 19 -23.74 -41.08 19.15
CA GLN A 19 -24.14 -42.20 18.27
C GLN A 19 -24.67 -41.70 16.92
N ILE A 20 -25.44 -40.60 16.92
CA ILE A 20 -25.92 -39.97 15.69
C ILE A 20 -24.75 -39.44 14.86
N VAL A 21 -23.77 -38.80 15.50
CA VAL A 21 -22.57 -38.27 14.82
C VAL A 21 -21.73 -39.38 14.19
N GLN A 22 -21.59 -40.54 14.84
CA GLN A 22 -20.90 -41.70 14.26
C GLN A 22 -21.56 -42.25 12.99
N HIS A 23 -22.84 -42.02 12.79
CA HIS A 23 -23.60 -42.50 11.64
C HIS A 23 -23.74 -41.48 10.51
N VAL A 24 -23.19 -40.27 10.67
CA VAL A 24 -23.26 -39.17 9.70
C VAL A 24 -21.88 -38.95 9.10
N ASP A 25 -21.63 -39.54 7.94
CA ASP A 25 -20.38 -39.33 7.19
C ASP A 25 -20.22 -37.85 6.84
N SER A 26 -19.12 -37.26 7.35
CA SER A 26 -18.68 -35.90 7.09
C SER A 26 -17.36 -35.95 6.33
N SER A 27 -17.42 -35.94 5.00
CA SER A 27 -16.23 -35.80 4.16
C SER A 27 -15.82 -34.31 4.10
N ASP A 28 -14.56 -34.01 4.42
CA ASP A 28 -13.92 -32.68 4.29
C ASP A 28 -14.61 -31.51 5.02
N GLY A 29 -15.31 -31.78 6.12
CA GLY A 29 -15.98 -30.74 6.91
C GLY A 29 -17.26 -30.18 6.29
N PHE A 30 -17.73 -30.76 5.18
CA PHE A 30 -19.00 -30.41 4.55
C PHE A 30 -20.02 -31.55 4.71
N LEU A 31 -21.22 -31.22 5.17
CA LEU A 31 -22.33 -32.17 5.24
C LEU A 31 -22.99 -32.30 3.86
N SER A 32 -22.99 -33.50 3.30
CA SER A 32 -23.78 -33.77 2.09
C SER A 32 -25.28 -33.67 2.39
N LYS A 33 -26.09 -33.38 1.36
CA LYS A 33 -27.57 -33.37 1.48
C LYS A 33 -28.09 -34.67 2.09
N LEU A 34 -27.52 -35.81 1.67
CA LEU A 34 -27.88 -37.13 2.18
C LEU A 34 -27.48 -37.32 3.65
N SER A 35 -26.29 -36.86 4.03
CA SER A 35 -25.79 -36.89 5.42
C SER A 35 -26.68 -36.07 6.35
N LEU A 36 -27.15 -34.90 5.90
CA LEU A 36 -28.08 -34.05 6.67
C LEU A 36 -29.44 -34.73 6.89
N TYR A 37 -30.02 -35.33 5.84
CA TYR A 37 -31.30 -36.04 5.99
C TYR A 37 -31.19 -37.26 6.90
N LYS A 38 -30.09 -38.02 6.81
CA LYS A 38 -29.81 -39.13 7.73
C LYS A 38 -29.73 -38.65 9.17
N ALA A 39 -29.01 -37.54 9.42
CA ALA A 39 -28.91 -36.94 10.76
C ALA A 39 -30.28 -36.55 11.32
N LEU A 40 -31.09 -35.83 10.53
CA LEU A 40 -32.42 -35.39 10.93
C LEU A 40 -33.37 -36.57 11.22
N ALA A 41 -33.32 -37.61 10.40
CA ALA A 41 -34.15 -38.81 10.60
C ALA A 41 -33.73 -39.60 11.87
N LEU A 42 -32.42 -39.69 12.16
CA LEU A 42 -31.93 -40.30 13.41
C LEU A 42 -32.33 -39.49 14.64
N ILE A 43 -32.28 -38.16 14.55
CA ILE A 43 -32.76 -37.26 15.62
C ILE A 43 -34.26 -37.47 15.84
N ALA A 44 -35.06 -37.58 14.79
CA ALA A 44 -36.49 -37.83 14.91
C ALA A 44 -36.80 -39.20 15.55
N LEU A 45 -36.04 -40.25 15.22
CA LEU A 45 -36.16 -41.57 15.86
C LEU A 45 -35.80 -41.52 17.35
N ALA A 46 -34.75 -40.80 17.70
CA ALA A 46 -34.35 -40.57 19.09
C ALA A 46 -35.43 -39.82 19.88
N GLN A 47 -36.06 -38.80 19.28
CA GLN A 47 -37.17 -38.08 19.88
C GLN A 47 -38.39 -38.98 20.17
N GLN A 48 -38.62 -40.00 19.32
CA GLN A 48 -39.64 -41.03 19.54
C GLN A 48 -39.23 -42.08 20.58
N GLY A 49 -38.04 -41.98 21.19
CA GLY A 49 -37.53 -42.94 22.18
C GLY A 49 -36.99 -44.24 21.57
N LYS A 50 -36.77 -44.28 20.25
CA LYS A 50 -36.16 -45.43 19.56
C LYS A 50 -34.64 -45.24 19.48
N PRO A 51 -33.83 -46.31 19.63
CA PRO A 51 -32.39 -46.18 19.52
C PRO A 51 -31.99 -45.79 18.08
N PRO A 52 -31.02 -44.87 17.91
CA PRO A 52 -30.54 -44.46 16.59
C PRO A 52 -29.86 -45.66 15.91
N SER A 53 -30.57 -46.33 15.00
CA SER A 53 -30.10 -47.50 14.28
C SER A 53 -30.14 -47.25 12.77
N PRO A 54 -29.01 -47.39 12.05
CA PRO A 54 -28.97 -47.22 10.60
C PRO A 54 -29.84 -48.24 9.84
N LYS A 55 -30.18 -49.38 10.46
CA LYS A 55 -31.10 -50.38 9.87
C LYS A 55 -32.57 -49.92 9.89
N LEU A 56 -32.95 -49.08 10.86
CA LEU A 56 -34.30 -48.50 10.93
C LEU A 56 -34.48 -47.33 9.96
N LEU A 57 -33.38 -46.66 9.58
CA LEU A 57 -33.37 -45.60 8.57
C LEU A 57 -33.77 -46.12 7.18
N GLU A 58 -33.31 -47.31 6.77
CA GLU A 58 -33.63 -47.87 5.45
C GLU A 58 -35.14 -48.10 5.23
N VAL A 59 -35.87 -48.40 6.31
CA VAL A 59 -37.34 -48.54 6.29
C VAL A 59 -38.04 -47.19 6.23
N CYS A 60 -37.53 -46.17 6.93
CA CYS A 60 -38.13 -44.83 6.97
C CYS A 60 -37.81 -43.97 5.73
N ILE A 61 -36.68 -44.19 5.05
CA ILE A 61 -36.26 -43.39 3.89
C ILE A 61 -37.25 -43.50 2.72
N GLN A 62 -38.01 -44.60 2.60
CA GLN A 62 -38.99 -44.78 1.53
C GLN A 62 -40.22 -43.87 1.64
N GLU A 63 -40.55 -43.37 2.84
CA GLU A 63 -41.75 -42.55 3.10
C GLU A 63 -41.42 -41.16 3.68
N LEU A 64 -40.20 -40.65 3.51
CA LEU A 64 -39.93 -39.30 3.98
C LEU A 64 -40.65 -38.28 3.08
N PRO A 65 -41.49 -37.40 3.63
CA PRO A 65 -42.08 -36.32 2.86
C PRO A 65 -40.94 -35.49 2.26
N LYS A 66 -40.95 -35.30 0.94
CA LYS A 66 -40.02 -34.37 0.29
C LYS A 66 -40.30 -32.99 0.86
N PRO A 67 -39.37 -32.37 1.60
CA PRO A 67 -39.61 -31.04 2.11
C PRO A 67 -39.70 -30.10 0.92
N GLU A 68 -40.84 -29.42 0.81
CA GLU A 68 -40.99 -28.26 -0.06
C GLU A 68 -40.18 -27.12 0.56
N LEU A 69 -38.89 -27.11 0.25
CA LEU A 69 -38.08 -25.93 0.48
C LEU A 69 -38.62 -24.88 -0.50
N GLY A 70 -39.27 -23.84 0.04
CA GLY A 70 -39.78 -22.71 -0.74
C GLY A 70 -38.69 -22.09 -1.63
N GLU A 71 -39.10 -21.17 -2.51
CA GLU A 71 -38.20 -20.51 -3.46
C GLU A 71 -36.90 -20.02 -2.76
N PRO A 72 -35.70 -20.30 -3.30
CA PRO A 72 -34.40 -19.88 -2.75
C PRO A 72 -34.24 -18.36 -2.55
N ARG A 73 -35.21 -17.57 -3.02
CA ARG A 73 -35.30 -16.13 -2.82
C ARG A 73 -35.45 -15.79 -1.34
N GLU A 74 -36.17 -16.58 -0.56
CA GLU A 74 -36.37 -16.33 0.88
C GLU A 74 -35.10 -16.60 1.69
N LEU A 75 -34.27 -17.55 1.23
CA LEU A 75 -32.95 -17.84 1.81
C LEU A 75 -31.91 -16.75 1.53
N LYS A 76 -32.14 -15.85 0.56
CA LYS A 76 -31.26 -14.68 0.36
C LYS A 76 -31.33 -13.70 1.52
N ALA A 77 -32.48 -13.59 2.20
CA ALA A 77 -32.64 -12.74 3.38
C ALA A 77 -31.93 -13.32 4.63
N LEU A 78 -31.75 -14.64 4.66
CA LEU A 78 -31.09 -15.39 5.74
C LEU A 78 -29.64 -15.76 5.43
N ARG A 79 -29.09 -15.34 4.28
CA ARG A 79 -27.67 -15.49 3.99
C ARG A 79 -26.94 -14.78 5.12
N MET A 80 -26.17 -15.52 5.93
CA MET A 80 -25.20 -14.92 6.84
C MET A 80 -24.46 -13.88 6.03
N GLN A 81 -24.69 -12.59 6.35
CA GLN A 81 -23.92 -11.55 5.70
C GLN A 81 -22.46 -11.92 5.97
N PRO A 82 -21.58 -11.92 4.95
CA PRO A 82 -20.15 -11.99 5.23
C PRO A 82 -19.90 -10.95 6.31
N ALA A 83 -19.22 -11.35 7.40
CA ALA A 83 -18.99 -10.50 8.57
C ALA A 83 -18.71 -9.09 8.05
N GLN A 84 -19.66 -8.17 8.32
CA GLN A 84 -19.68 -6.84 7.72
C GLN A 84 -18.27 -6.30 7.83
N GLU A 85 -17.58 -6.10 6.69
CA GLU A 85 -16.24 -5.51 6.70
C GLU A 85 -16.34 -4.29 7.61
N ASP A 86 -15.57 -4.29 8.70
CA ASP A 86 -15.64 -3.21 9.66
C ASP A 86 -15.49 -1.91 8.87
N VAL A 87 -16.52 -1.06 8.95
CA VAL A 87 -16.65 0.15 8.12
C VAL A 87 -15.42 1.05 8.30
N LEU A 88 -14.72 0.93 9.42
CA LEU A 88 -13.50 1.64 9.74
C LEU A 88 -12.20 0.93 9.29
N THR A 89 -12.24 -0.37 9.03
CA THR A 89 -11.05 -1.17 8.70
C THR A 89 -10.94 -1.38 7.20
N MET A 90 -9.98 -0.68 6.58
CA MET A 90 -9.63 -0.92 5.18
C MET A 90 -8.83 -2.22 5.03
N SER A 91 -9.35 -3.21 4.29
CA SER A 91 -8.67 -4.47 3.97
C SER A 91 -7.59 -4.35 2.87
N GLN A 92 -6.75 -3.31 2.94
CA GLN A 92 -5.64 -3.10 2.00
C GLN A 92 -4.31 -3.49 2.63
N THR A 93 -3.59 -4.41 1.99
CA THR A 93 -2.24 -4.80 2.36
C THR A 93 -1.21 -3.99 1.58
N LEU A 94 0.02 -3.89 2.07
CA LEU A 94 1.11 -3.22 1.38
C LEU A 94 1.31 -3.79 -0.04
N ASP A 95 1.26 -5.11 -0.20
CA ASP A 95 1.40 -5.76 -1.52
C ASP A 95 0.33 -5.31 -2.50
N LYS A 96 -0.94 -5.23 -2.05
CA LYS A 96 -2.05 -4.72 -2.87
C LYS A 96 -1.83 -3.26 -3.28
N LEU A 97 -1.29 -2.44 -2.38
CA LEU A 97 -0.98 -1.03 -2.65
C LEU A 97 0.19 -0.86 -3.62
N LEU A 98 1.20 -1.73 -3.55
CA LEU A 98 2.37 -1.69 -4.42
C LEU A 98 2.07 -2.15 -5.85
N VAL A 99 1.08 -3.02 -6.04
CA VAL A 99 0.57 -3.44 -7.36
C VAL A 99 -0.12 -2.29 -8.10
N ARG A 100 -0.66 -1.28 -7.39
CA ARG A 100 -1.27 -0.11 -8.03
C ARG A 100 -0.25 0.66 -8.86
N ASP A 101 -0.76 1.24 -9.94
CA ASP A 101 0.01 1.94 -10.97
C ASP A 101 1.16 2.78 -10.42
N ALA A 102 2.37 2.56 -10.95
CA ALA A 102 3.53 3.42 -10.68
C ALA A 102 3.55 4.63 -11.64
N VAL A 103 3.90 5.79 -11.11
CA VAL A 103 4.10 7.02 -11.88
C VAL A 103 5.62 7.25 -12.03
N GLN A 104 6.10 7.27 -13.27
CA GLN A 104 7.51 7.56 -13.56
C GLN A 104 7.72 9.06 -13.72
N VAL A 105 8.85 9.55 -13.23
CA VAL A 105 9.19 10.99 -13.17
C VAL A 105 10.54 11.21 -13.80
N GLU A 106 10.57 11.96 -14.90
CA GLU A 106 11.76 12.17 -15.71
C GLU A 106 12.08 13.66 -15.87
N LEU A 107 13.35 13.97 -16.08
CA LEU A 107 13.79 15.34 -16.36
C LEU A 107 13.79 15.56 -17.86
N ILE A 108 13.19 16.66 -18.30
CA ILE A 108 13.22 17.04 -19.71
C ILE A 108 14.34 18.06 -19.89
N PRO A 109 15.36 17.77 -20.70
CA PRO A 109 16.33 18.78 -21.10
C PRO A 109 15.63 19.78 -22.04
N GLU A 110 15.56 21.06 -21.65
CA GLU A 110 15.04 22.11 -22.53
C GLU A 110 15.96 22.30 -23.74
N LYS A 111 15.38 22.48 -24.94
CA LYS A 111 16.14 22.68 -26.18
C LYS A 111 16.72 24.09 -26.35
N LYS A 112 16.36 25.09 -25.53
CA LYS A 112 16.93 26.46 -25.60
C LYS A 112 16.82 27.19 -24.24
N GLY A 113 17.93 27.50 -23.59
CA GLY A 113 18.01 28.43 -22.46
C GLY A 113 18.68 27.88 -21.20
N LEU A 114 19.29 28.77 -20.41
CA LEU A 114 20.13 28.50 -19.23
C LEU A 114 19.39 27.86 -18.02
N PHE A 115 18.15 27.38 -18.19
CA PHE A 115 17.31 26.94 -17.07
C PHE A 115 16.57 25.64 -17.34
N LEU A 116 16.96 24.56 -16.64
CA LEU A 116 16.21 23.31 -16.57
C LEU A 116 15.02 23.49 -15.60
N LYS A 117 13.77 23.57 -16.08
CA LYS A 117 12.61 23.86 -15.20
C LYS A 117 11.45 22.84 -15.23
N HIS A 118 11.46 21.84 -16.11
CA HIS A 118 10.31 20.96 -16.32
C HIS A 118 10.59 19.48 -15.97
N VAL A 119 9.59 18.83 -15.38
CA VAL A 119 9.59 17.41 -15.04
C VAL A 119 8.47 16.73 -15.84
N GLU A 120 8.78 15.65 -16.55
CA GLU A 120 7.79 14.82 -17.24
C GLU A 120 7.29 13.72 -16.31
N TYR A 121 6.00 13.40 -16.43
CA TYR A 121 5.41 12.26 -15.75
C TYR A 121 4.85 11.31 -16.79
N GLN A 122 5.14 10.02 -16.63
CA GLN A 122 4.56 8.95 -17.45
C GLN A 122 3.75 8.01 -16.55
N ARG A 123 2.45 7.88 -16.83
CA ARG A 123 1.56 6.90 -16.19
C ARG A 123 0.88 6.05 -17.25
N TYR A 124 1.22 4.76 -17.31
CA TYR A 124 0.60 3.65 -18.05
C TYR A 124 0.39 3.78 -19.57
N LYS A 125 0.40 5.00 -20.14
CA LYS A 125 0.34 5.40 -21.57
C LYS A 125 0.14 6.90 -21.77
N ASN A 126 -0.21 7.65 -20.70
CA ASN A 126 -0.39 9.09 -20.76
C ASN A 126 0.86 9.77 -20.18
N SER A 127 1.52 10.62 -20.98
CA SER A 127 2.54 11.53 -20.50
C SER A 127 1.95 12.94 -20.34
N VAL A 128 2.28 13.59 -19.23
CA VAL A 128 1.91 14.98 -18.98
C VAL A 128 3.12 15.77 -18.49
N TYR A 129 3.20 17.00 -18.95
CA TYR A 129 4.23 17.95 -18.55
C TYR A 129 3.78 18.70 -17.30
N ARG A 130 4.61 18.68 -16.24
CA ARG A 130 4.35 19.43 -15.01
C ARG A 130 5.62 20.09 -14.51
N ARG A 131 5.54 21.38 -14.21
CA ARG A 131 6.63 22.11 -13.53
C ARG A 131 6.46 22.00 -12.02
N TYR A 132 7.54 22.26 -11.27
CA TYR A 132 7.50 22.23 -9.80
C TYR A 132 6.40 23.12 -9.21
N SER A 133 6.13 24.30 -9.79
CA SER A 133 5.05 25.17 -9.30
C SER A 133 3.65 24.57 -9.48
N ASP A 134 3.47 23.64 -10.42
CA ASP A 134 2.19 22.92 -10.55
C ASP A 134 2.03 21.92 -9.40
N PHE A 135 3.12 21.29 -8.95
CA PHE A 135 3.12 20.46 -7.74
C PHE A 135 2.79 21.25 -6.50
N ASP A 136 3.34 22.46 -6.38
CA ASP A 136 3.08 23.37 -5.27
C ASP A 136 1.57 23.64 -5.14
N VAL A 137 0.92 24.03 -6.24
CA VAL A 137 -0.54 24.24 -6.28
C VAL A 137 -1.30 22.95 -6.03
N PHE A 138 -0.88 21.84 -6.64
CA PHE A 138 -1.50 20.53 -6.44
C PHE A 138 -1.47 20.09 -4.97
N HIS A 139 -0.34 20.29 -4.29
CA HIS A 139 -0.18 19.99 -2.87
C HIS A 139 -1.04 20.91 -2.00
N GLU A 140 -1.13 22.21 -2.31
CA GLU A 140 -2.03 23.13 -1.62
C GLU A 140 -3.51 22.69 -1.72
N VAL A 141 -3.98 22.36 -2.93
CA VAL A 141 -5.37 21.92 -3.10
C VAL A 141 -5.62 20.52 -2.53
N LEU A 142 -4.61 19.63 -2.49
CA LEU A 142 -4.69 18.35 -1.78
C LEU A 142 -4.87 18.55 -0.27
N LEU A 143 -4.10 19.47 0.34
CA LEU A 143 -4.23 19.79 1.76
C LEU A 143 -5.62 20.34 2.11
N GLN A 144 -6.19 21.15 1.22
CA GLN A 144 -7.55 21.67 1.39
C GLN A 144 -8.60 20.55 1.27
N ARG A 145 -8.46 19.68 0.26
CA ARG A 145 -9.40 18.59 0.02
C ARG A 145 -9.36 17.53 1.12
N PHE A 146 -8.18 17.22 1.64
CA PHE A 146 -7.92 16.10 2.56
C PHE A 146 -7.35 16.55 3.91
N ALA A 147 -8.00 17.53 4.55
CA ALA A 147 -7.54 18.14 5.81
C ALA A 147 -7.33 17.16 6.98
N TYR A 148 -7.99 16.01 6.94
CA TYR A 148 -7.96 14.99 8.00
C TYR A 148 -7.02 13.81 7.68
N ARG A 149 -6.22 13.92 6.62
CA ARG A 149 -5.30 12.87 6.17
C ARG A 149 -3.88 13.40 6.07
N VAL A 150 -2.91 12.50 6.22
CA VAL A 150 -1.49 12.84 6.05
C VAL A 150 -1.18 12.98 4.56
N VAL A 151 -1.12 14.21 4.07
CA VAL A 151 -0.65 14.52 2.72
C VAL A 151 0.89 14.45 2.70
N PRO A 152 1.51 13.69 1.78
CA PRO A 152 2.98 13.61 1.69
C PRO A 152 3.62 14.97 1.45
N ALA A 153 4.73 15.27 2.12
CA ALA A 153 5.42 16.54 1.96
C ALA A 153 6.09 16.68 0.58
N LEU A 154 6.05 17.88 0.01
CA LEU A 154 6.83 18.23 -1.18
C LEU A 154 8.32 18.45 -0.85
N PRO A 155 9.23 18.20 -1.82
CA PRO A 155 10.61 18.62 -1.67
C PRO A 155 10.71 20.14 -1.53
N PRO A 156 11.69 20.67 -0.80
CA PRO A 156 11.79 22.09 -0.51
C PRO A 156 11.92 22.96 -1.77
N LYS A 157 11.33 24.17 -1.68
CA LYS A 157 11.60 25.27 -2.61
C LYS A 157 13.09 25.63 -2.52
N ARG A 158 13.73 25.87 -3.66
CA ARG A 158 15.16 26.21 -3.67
C ARG A 158 15.31 27.58 -3.02
N MET A 159 15.94 27.64 -1.85
CA MET A 159 16.38 28.90 -1.25
C MET A 159 17.67 29.32 -1.95
N LEU A 160 17.65 30.41 -2.72
CA LEU A 160 18.85 30.97 -3.36
C LEU A 160 19.76 31.61 -2.32
N LYS A 161 20.53 30.81 -1.57
CA LYS A 161 21.51 31.33 -0.62
C LYS A 161 22.87 30.69 -0.86
N GLY A 162 23.74 31.39 -1.59
CA GLY A 162 25.16 31.08 -1.75
C GLY A 162 25.57 30.38 -3.05
N VAL A 163 26.83 30.58 -3.43
CA VAL A 163 27.52 30.19 -4.69
C VAL A 163 27.06 28.83 -5.20
N LEU A 164 26.26 28.83 -6.28
CA LEU A 164 25.84 27.62 -6.97
C LEU A 164 26.96 27.20 -7.93
N THR A 165 27.43 25.97 -7.76
CA THR A 165 28.28 25.32 -8.76
C THR A 165 27.40 24.48 -9.67
N SER A 166 27.83 24.23 -10.90
CA SER A 166 27.07 23.38 -11.84
C SER A 166 26.84 21.96 -11.34
N VAL A 167 27.70 21.46 -10.44
CA VAL A 167 27.59 20.15 -9.79
C VAL A 167 26.50 20.15 -8.72
N SER A 168 26.47 21.15 -7.83
CA SER A 168 25.44 21.23 -6.78
C SER A 168 24.04 21.48 -7.36
N ASP A 169 23.94 22.18 -8.50
CA ASP A 169 22.68 22.32 -9.22
C ASP A 169 22.15 20.99 -9.77
N ARG A 170 23.02 20.15 -10.34
CA ARG A 170 22.63 18.83 -10.86
C ARG A 170 22.18 17.89 -9.74
N GLU A 171 22.93 17.84 -8.64
CA GLU A 171 22.57 17.04 -7.47
C GLU A 171 21.22 17.48 -6.88
N PHE A 172 20.98 18.80 -6.81
CA PHE A 172 19.73 19.37 -6.34
C PHE A 172 18.53 19.00 -7.25
N ILE A 173 18.68 19.18 -8.56
CA ILE A 173 17.61 18.89 -9.53
C ILE A 173 17.26 17.40 -9.51
N GLU A 174 18.27 16.52 -9.48
CA GLU A 174 18.05 15.08 -9.41
C GLU A 174 17.44 14.64 -8.08
N GLY A 175 17.90 15.22 -6.96
CA GLY A 175 17.31 15.01 -5.64
C GLY A 175 15.83 15.40 -5.60
N ARG A 176 15.49 16.54 -6.21
CA ARG A 176 14.10 16.99 -6.38
C ARG A 176 13.28 16.04 -7.25
N ARG A 177 13.80 15.60 -8.40
CA ARG A 177 13.11 14.63 -9.28
C ARG A 177 12.75 13.36 -8.52
N ARG A 178 13.70 12.77 -7.79
CA ARG A 178 13.45 11.58 -6.95
C ARG A 178 12.39 11.84 -5.87
N ALA A 179 12.44 12.99 -5.22
CA ALA A 179 11.48 13.35 -4.19
C ALA A 179 10.06 13.58 -4.75
N LEU A 180 9.93 14.25 -5.90
CA LEU A 180 8.66 14.38 -6.61
C LEU A 180 8.12 13.02 -7.05
N GLY A 181 9.00 12.11 -7.49
CA GLY A 181 8.65 10.71 -7.77
C GLY A 181 8.07 9.98 -6.57
N ARG A 182 8.70 10.09 -5.40
CA ARG A 182 8.16 9.51 -4.16
C ARG A 182 6.82 10.14 -3.79
N PHE A 183 6.73 11.47 -3.83
CA PHE A 183 5.50 12.20 -3.53
C PHE A 183 4.33 11.71 -4.39
N ILE A 184 4.49 11.72 -5.73
CA ILE A 184 3.38 11.39 -6.63
C ILE A 184 2.99 9.90 -6.56
N ASN A 185 3.94 9.00 -6.33
CA ASN A 185 3.63 7.58 -6.15
C ASN A 185 2.91 7.32 -4.82
N LEU A 186 3.28 8.01 -3.73
CA LEU A 186 2.53 7.92 -2.48
C LEU A 186 1.09 8.43 -2.65
N VAL A 187 0.92 9.54 -3.36
CA VAL A 187 -0.42 10.08 -3.67
C VAL A 187 -1.21 9.13 -4.56
N ALA A 188 -0.63 8.64 -5.67
CA ALA A 188 -1.31 7.77 -6.62
C ALA A 188 -1.64 6.38 -6.06
N ARG A 189 -0.89 5.89 -5.07
CA ARG A 189 -1.16 4.59 -4.41
C ARG A 189 -2.11 4.71 -3.23
N HIS A 190 -2.28 5.90 -2.66
CA HIS A 190 -3.13 6.08 -1.48
C HIS A 190 -4.61 5.81 -1.83
N PRO A 191 -5.32 4.95 -1.06
CA PRO A 191 -6.67 4.46 -1.38
C PRO A 191 -7.71 5.53 -1.72
N PHE A 192 -7.66 6.67 -1.01
CA PHE A 192 -8.62 7.75 -1.18
C PHE A 192 -8.14 8.81 -2.16
N PHE A 193 -6.82 9.01 -2.28
CA PHE A 193 -6.31 10.04 -3.17
C PHE A 193 -6.37 9.55 -4.62
N SER A 194 -6.10 8.27 -4.87
CA SER A 194 -6.10 7.68 -6.22
C SER A 194 -7.43 7.83 -6.95
N GLU A 195 -8.54 7.79 -6.21
CA GLU A 195 -9.90 7.84 -6.75
C GLU A 195 -10.42 9.28 -6.93
N ASP A 196 -9.77 10.27 -6.33
CA ASP A 196 -10.24 11.65 -6.35
C ASP A 196 -9.99 12.31 -7.72
N GLU A 197 -10.96 13.12 -8.16
CA GLU A 197 -10.90 13.84 -9.44
C GLU A 197 -9.71 14.79 -9.52
N LEU A 198 -9.29 15.36 -8.40
CA LEU A 198 -8.15 16.27 -8.32
C LEU A 198 -6.83 15.56 -8.72
N VAL A 199 -6.62 14.35 -8.21
CA VAL A 199 -5.44 13.53 -8.54
C VAL A 199 -5.52 13.03 -9.99
N ARG A 200 -6.70 12.58 -10.42
CA ARG A 200 -6.92 12.15 -11.81
C ARG A 200 -6.62 13.29 -12.78
N THR A 201 -7.15 14.48 -12.53
CA THR A 201 -6.93 15.69 -13.34
C THR A 201 -5.44 16.04 -13.40
N PHE A 202 -4.75 16.02 -12.27
CA PHE A 202 -3.32 16.30 -12.24
C PHE A 202 -2.50 15.33 -13.10
N LEU A 203 -2.88 14.06 -13.14
CA LEU A 203 -2.15 13.00 -13.86
C LEU A 203 -2.52 12.89 -15.35
N THR A 204 -3.70 13.37 -15.77
CA THR A 204 -4.20 13.14 -17.15
C THR A 204 -4.44 14.40 -17.97
N PHE A 205 -4.60 15.57 -17.35
CA PHE A 205 -4.91 16.81 -18.09
C PHE A 205 -3.71 17.29 -18.92
N SER A 206 -3.87 17.34 -20.25
CA SER A 206 -2.81 17.76 -21.18
C SER A 206 -2.83 19.26 -21.53
N GLY A 207 -3.79 20.03 -21.02
CA GLY A 207 -3.86 21.47 -21.26
C GLY A 207 -2.77 22.26 -20.52
N SER A 208 -2.50 23.47 -21.01
CA SER A 208 -1.42 24.33 -20.50
C SER A 208 -1.70 24.93 -19.11
N ASP A 209 -2.97 25.11 -18.73
CA ASP A 209 -3.38 25.73 -17.45
C ASP A 209 -3.94 24.70 -16.46
N VAL A 210 -3.08 23.74 -16.06
CA VAL A 210 -3.45 22.75 -15.05
C VAL A 210 -3.76 23.39 -13.69
N GLN A 211 -3.10 24.50 -13.35
CA GLN A 211 -3.26 25.14 -12.04
C GLN A 211 -4.66 25.74 -11.85
N ALA A 212 -5.20 26.44 -12.87
CA ALA A 212 -6.57 26.93 -12.80
C ALA A 212 -7.57 25.76 -12.70
N LYS A 213 -7.38 24.72 -13.53
CA LYS A 213 -8.24 23.52 -13.52
C LYS A 213 -8.29 22.85 -12.15
N LEU A 214 -7.15 22.73 -11.46
CA LEU A 214 -7.08 22.17 -10.11
C LEU A 214 -7.85 23.01 -9.09
N ARG A 215 -7.68 24.33 -9.13
CA ARG A 215 -8.39 25.25 -8.22
C ARG A 215 -9.90 25.21 -8.45
N ASP A 216 -10.33 25.16 -9.70
CA ASP A 216 -11.76 25.08 -10.05
C ASP A 216 -12.39 23.76 -9.61
N THR A 217 -11.66 22.65 -9.74
CA THR A 217 -12.12 21.34 -9.27
C THR A 217 -12.24 21.32 -7.75
N SER A 218 -11.24 21.85 -7.03
CA SER A 218 -11.24 21.94 -5.57
C SER A 218 -12.42 22.76 -5.04
N LYS A 219 -12.71 23.92 -5.64
CA LYS A 219 -13.83 24.79 -5.23
C LYS A 219 -15.21 24.13 -5.33
N LYS A 220 -15.41 23.22 -6.28
CA LYS A 220 -16.72 22.58 -6.52
C LYS A 220 -17.05 21.51 -5.48
N THR A 221 -16.05 20.78 -5.02
CA THR A 221 -16.26 19.54 -4.25
C THR A 221 -16.19 19.76 -2.74
N GLY A 222 -15.58 20.87 -2.29
CA GLY A 222 -15.37 21.13 -0.86
C GLY A 222 -14.35 20.19 -0.23
N ASP A 223 -14.27 20.14 1.11
CA ASP A 223 -13.40 19.17 1.79
C ASP A 223 -14.01 17.75 1.83
N GLU A 224 -13.19 16.77 2.19
CA GLU A 224 -13.62 15.37 2.28
C GLU A 224 -14.73 15.14 3.31
N PHE A 225 -14.67 15.84 4.45
CA PHE A 225 -15.61 15.65 5.55
C PHE A 225 -17.04 16.00 5.14
N MET A 226 -17.22 17.07 4.39
CA MET A 226 -18.51 17.48 3.85
C MET A 226 -19.09 16.48 2.84
N THR A 227 -18.24 15.70 2.18
CA THR A 227 -18.65 14.70 1.17
C THR A 227 -18.81 13.29 1.73
N ASN A 228 -18.31 13.02 2.94
CA ASN A 228 -18.27 11.68 3.51
C ASN A 228 -19.56 11.38 4.30
N ARG A 229 -20.33 10.39 3.84
CA ARG A 229 -21.58 9.95 4.46
C ARG A 229 -21.40 9.37 5.87
N LEU A 230 -20.23 8.81 6.17
CA LEU A 230 -19.93 8.19 7.46
C LEU A 230 -19.48 9.21 8.50
N ALA A 231 -19.04 10.40 8.08
CA ALA A 231 -18.50 11.41 8.97
C ALA A 231 -19.52 11.87 10.04
N THR A 232 -20.79 11.95 9.68
CA THR A 232 -21.89 12.31 10.60
C THR A 232 -22.21 11.23 11.63
N GLN A 233 -21.89 9.97 11.33
CA GLN A 233 -22.12 8.81 12.18
C GLN A 233 -20.86 8.36 12.93
N ALA A 234 -19.74 9.10 12.82
CA ALA A 234 -18.44 8.65 13.33
C ALA A 234 -18.47 8.19 14.80
N LYS A 235 -19.25 8.85 15.66
CA LYS A 235 -19.37 8.50 17.09
C LYS A 235 -19.89 7.08 17.34
N GLU A 236 -20.71 6.54 16.44
CA GLU A 236 -21.30 5.20 16.57
C GLU A 236 -20.26 4.09 16.32
N TYR A 237 -19.20 4.40 15.57
CA TYR A 237 -18.18 3.44 15.20
C TYR A 237 -16.92 3.51 16.09
N LEU A 238 -16.77 4.57 16.91
CA LEU A 238 -15.57 4.75 17.73
C LEU A 238 -15.62 3.96 19.05
N PRO A 239 -14.56 3.19 19.38
CA PRO A 239 -14.45 2.54 20.68
C PRO A 239 -14.44 3.54 21.86
N ALA A 240 -14.88 3.08 23.03
CA ALA A 240 -14.91 3.92 24.25
C ALA A 240 -13.50 4.36 24.71
N ASP A 241 -12.46 3.59 24.38
CA ASP A 241 -11.06 3.82 24.73
C ASP A 241 -10.27 4.55 23.64
N ILE A 242 -10.94 5.12 22.63
CA ILE A 242 -10.31 5.76 21.46
C ILE A 242 -9.22 6.79 21.82
N GLN A 243 -9.40 7.55 22.90
CA GLN A 243 -8.43 8.56 23.34
C GLN A 243 -7.12 7.94 23.86
N ALA A 244 -7.21 6.79 24.52
CA ALA A 244 -6.05 6.02 24.95
C ALA A 244 -5.33 5.42 23.74
N GLN A 245 -6.09 4.85 22.78
CA GLN A 245 -5.55 4.30 21.54
C GLN A 245 -4.83 5.35 20.69
N PHE A 246 -5.39 6.56 20.56
CA PHE A 246 -4.72 7.67 19.88
C PHE A 246 -3.43 8.10 20.60
N SER A 247 -3.44 8.11 21.93
CA SER A 247 -2.26 8.49 22.71
C SER A 247 -1.14 7.46 22.55
N ALA A 248 -1.47 6.16 22.61
CA ALA A 248 -0.52 5.08 22.34
C ALA A 248 0.02 5.13 20.90
N SER A 249 -0.86 5.38 19.91
CA SER A 249 -0.48 5.48 18.49
C SER A 249 0.44 6.67 18.23
N ARG A 250 0.17 7.84 18.84
CA ARG A 250 1.04 9.02 18.73
C ARG A 250 2.43 8.75 19.27
N GLU A 251 2.52 8.08 20.41
CA GLU A 251 3.79 7.71 21.03
C GLU A 251 4.57 6.71 20.17
N LEU A 252 3.89 5.71 19.61
CA LEU A 252 4.50 4.77 18.66
C LEU A 252 5.05 5.49 17.42
N ILE A 253 4.26 6.36 16.79
CA ILE A 253 4.68 7.15 15.62
C ILE A 253 5.91 8.00 15.95
N ARG A 254 5.91 8.65 17.13
CA ARG A 254 7.04 9.45 17.61
C ARG A 254 8.31 8.61 17.75
N ASN A 255 8.21 7.42 18.32
CA ASN A 255 9.34 6.51 18.51
C ASN A 255 9.88 5.98 17.18
N ILE A 256 8.99 5.59 16.25
CA ILE A 256 9.37 5.19 14.89
C ILE A 256 10.07 6.34 14.17
N HIS A 257 9.50 7.54 14.23
CA HIS A 257 10.09 8.73 13.60
C HIS A 257 11.51 8.97 14.10
N ASN A 258 11.72 9.02 15.42
CA ASN A 258 13.04 9.26 16.01
C ASN A 258 14.08 8.19 15.62
N SER A 259 13.69 6.92 15.64
CA SER A 259 14.56 5.81 15.22
C SER A 259 14.91 5.90 13.74
N PHE A 260 13.93 6.21 12.88
CA PHE A 260 14.14 6.33 11.44
C PHE A 260 15.00 7.55 11.08
N GLN A 261 14.84 8.69 11.78
CA GLN A 261 15.71 9.85 11.62
C GLN A 261 17.16 9.49 11.92
N LYS A 262 17.42 8.82 13.05
CA LYS A 262 18.77 8.36 13.40
C LYS A 262 19.34 7.41 12.35
N LEU A 263 18.54 6.47 11.85
CA LEU A 263 18.95 5.53 10.80
C LEU A 263 19.33 6.26 9.51
N ARG A 264 18.49 7.21 9.07
CA ARG A 264 18.75 8.06 7.90
C ARG A 264 20.07 8.81 8.06
N ASP A 265 20.28 9.47 9.20
CA ASP A 265 21.48 10.28 9.44
C ASP A 265 22.76 9.41 9.42
N ARG A 266 22.67 8.17 9.90
CA ARG A 266 23.79 7.20 9.79
C ARG A 266 24.01 6.77 8.35
N ALA A 267 22.96 6.46 7.61
CA ALA A 267 23.05 6.07 6.19
C ALA A 267 23.63 7.20 5.33
N GLU A 268 23.26 8.46 5.58
CA GLU A 268 23.80 9.63 4.89
C GLU A 268 25.29 9.81 5.16
N LYS A 269 25.73 9.67 6.42
CA LYS A 269 27.16 9.67 6.78
C LYS A 269 27.93 8.51 6.16
N MET A 270 27.29 7.35 5.96
CA MET A 270 27.92 6.23 5.25
C MET A 270 28.09 6.54 3.76
N ALA A 271 27.09 7.16 3.13
CA ALA A 271 27.16 7.57 1.74
C ALA A 271 28.25 8.62 1.49
N GLU A 272 28.35 9.64 2.36
CA GLU A 272 29.36 10.69 2.21
C GLU A 272 30.78 10.13 2.35
N ARG A 273 31.04 9.32 3.39
CA ARG A 273 32.34 8.64 3.54
C ARG A 273 32.68 7.74 2.35
N SER A 274 31.69 7.09 1.75
CA SER A 274 31.90 6.29 0.54
C SER A 274 32.31 7.16 -0.66
N LYS A 275 31.75 8.37 -0.79
CA LYS A 275 32.09 9.35 -1.84
C LYS A 275 33.50 9.90 -1.65
N GLU A 276 33.86 10.26 -0.41
CA GLU A 276 35.21 10.70 -0.03
C GLU A 276 36.24 9.61 -0.34
N ASN A 277 36.02 8.38 0.15
CA ASN A 277 36.92 7.25 -0.10
C ASN A 277 37.11 6.96 -1.60
N ALA A 278 36.05 7.06 -2.41
CA ALA A 278 36.17 6.91 -3.86
C ALA A 278 37.02 8.03 -4.50
N THR A 279 36.94 9.25 -3.97
CA THR A 279 37.74 10.38 -4.42
C THR A 279 39.22 10.17 -4.06
N ASP A 280 39.51 9.70 -2.85
CA ASP A 280 40.87 9.39 -2.41
C ASP A 280 41.51 8.28 -3.25
N LEU A 281 40.77 7.20 -3.52
CA LEU A 281 41.25 6.12 -4.39
C LEU A 281 41.50 6.59 -5.82
N LEU A 282 40.68 7.51 -6.34
CA LEU A 282 40.91 8.11 -7.65
C LEU A 282 42.21 8.92 -7.68
N MET A 283 42.46 9.72 -6.65
CA MET A 283 43.68 10.53 -6.53
C MET A 283 44.92 9.65 -6.34
N PHE A 284 44.85 8.64 -5.46
CA PHE A 284 45.92 7.65 -5.29
C PHE A 284 46.28 6.97 -6.62
N GLY A 285 45.28 6.53 -7.38
CA GLY A 285 45.49 5.94 -8.70
C GLY A 285 46.06 6.93 -9.74
N ARG A 286 45.80 8.23 -9.61
CA ARG A 286 46.44 9.26 -10.46
C ARG A 286 47.92 9.40 -10.13
N GLU A 287 48.28 9.47 -8.86
CA GLU A 287 49.69 9.56 -8.45
C GLU A 287 50.50 8.33 -8.86
N LEU A 288 49.93 7.12 -8.70
CA LEU A 288 50.57 5.89 -9.19
C LEU A 288 50.85 5.93 -10.69
N ARG A 289 49.91 6.46 -11.49
CA ARG A 289 50.12 6.63 -12.94
C ARG A 289 51.23 7.64 -13.25
N CYS A 290 51.32 8.74 -12.50
CA CYS A 290 52.41 9.71 -12.64
C CYS A 290 53.77 9.05 -12.35
N CYS A 291 53.89 8.31 -11.25
CA CYS A 291 55.12 7.58 -10.92
C CYS A 291 55.53 6.59 -12.01
N LEU A 292 54.58 5.80 -12.54
CA LEU A 292 54.85 4.85 -13.60
C LEU A 292 55.28 5.55 -14.90
N PHE A 293 54.64 6.67 -15.25
CA PHE A 293 55.00 7.45 -16.44
C PHE A 293 56.43 8.00 -16.32
N VAL A 294 56.82 8.51 -15.15
CA VAL A 294 58.21 8.95 -14.90
C VAL A 294 59.17 7.78 -15.08
N VAL A 295 58.90 6.61 -14.51
CA VAL A 295 59.77 5.43 -14.65
C VAL A 295 59.90 4.96 -16.11
N VAL A 296 58.82 4.97 -16.88
CA VAL A 296 58.86 4.58 -18.31
C VAL A 296 59.65 5.60 -19.14
N VAL A 297 59.47 6.90 -18.91
CA VAL A 297 60.14 7.96 -19.67
C VAL A 297 61.62 8.10 -19.28
N THR A 298 61.98 7.94 -18.01
CA THR A 298 63.39 7.96 -17.57
C THR A 298 64.11 6.67 -17.92
N GLY A 299 63.44 5.53 -17.82
CA GLY A 299 63.97 4.23 -18.23
C GLY A 299 64.25 4.14 -19.74
N THR A 300 63.38 4.70 -20.57
CA THR A 300 63.60 4.75 -22.03
C THR A 300 64.75 5.69 -22.42
N LYS A 301 64.93 6.83 -21.74
CA LYS A 301 66.09 7.72 -21.95
C LYS A 301 67.42 7.10 -21.48
N ALA A 302 67.42 6.33 -20.39
CA ALA A 302 68.62 5.64 -19.91
C ALA A 302 69.05 4.51 -20.87
N PHE A 303 68.09 3.84 -21.51
CA PHE A 303 68.35 2.76 -22.47
C PHE A 303 68.76 3.27 -23.86
N SER A 304 68.34 4.48 -24.26
CA SER A 304 68.79 5.11 -25.52
C SER A 304 70.13 5.85 -25.40
N GLY A 305 70.57 6.22 -24.19
CA GLY A 305 71.84 6.90 -23.94
C GLY A 305 73.07 6.01 -23.80
N THR A 306 72.94 4.68 -23.96
CA THR A 306 74.04 3.71 -23.74
C THR A 306 74.53 3.03 -25.03
N ARG A 307 74.21 3.57 -26.22
CA ARG A 307 74.61 3.00 -27.53
C ARG A 307 75.61 3.81 -28.38
N GLU A 308 76.19 4.89 -27.86
CA GLU A 308 77.25 5.62 -28.57
C GLU A 308 78.45 5.84 -27.63
N VAL A 309 79.36 4.87 -27.52
CA VAL A 309 80.84 5.04 -27.44
C VAL A 309 81.45 3.62 -27.52
N SER A 310 81.80 3.16 -28.71
CA SER A 310 82.86 2.18 -29.02
C SER A 310 82.91 2.01 -30.53
N ASP A 311 83.67 2.89 -31.19
CA ASP A 311 84.69 2.58 -32.21
C ASP A 311 85.32 3.89 -32.72
#